data_AF-A0A4R4TTX5-F1
#
_entry.id   AF-A0A4R4TTX5-F1
#
_cell.length_a   1.000
_cell.length_b   1.000
_cell.length_c   1.000
_cell.angle_alpha   90.00
_cell.angle_beta   90.00
_cell.angle_gamma   90.00
#
_symmetry.space_group_name_H-M   'P 1'
#
loop_
_entity.id
_entity.type
_entity.pdbx_description
1 polymer ?
#
loop_
_entity_poly.entity_id
_entity_poly.type
_entity_poly.pdbx_seq_one_letter_code
_entity_poly.pdbx_strand_id
1 'polypeptide(L)'
;AQPTPPRSNLPDPGPGDALDTSPDAAAARLTQVAESLLGDASRVALADVLGSDWPSARRVLADLTTLDLRPELPYRLTWADGLTIAPEREPAWLSHGYLERAR
;
A
#
# COMPACT_ATOMS: atom_id res chain seq x y z
N ALA A 1 25.08 -13.34 -28.85
CA ALA A 1 23.85 -12.79 -28.25
C ALA A 1 22.71 -13.77 -28.52
N GLN A 2 21.93 -14.12 -27.51
CA GLN A 2 20.77 -14.99 -27.69
C GLN A 2 19.59 -14.15 -28.21
N PRO A 3 18.86 -14.57 -29.26
CA PRO A 3 17.72 -13.82 -29.76
C PRO A 3 16.56 -13.86 -28.76
N THR A 4 15.81 -12.75 -28.68
CA THR A 4 14.59 -12.65 -27.87
C THR A 4 13.59 -13.73 -28.30
N PRO A 5 12.93 -14.43 -27.35
CA PRO A 5 11.90 -15.40 -27.69
C PRO A 5 10.79 -14.78 -28.54
N PRO A 6 10.17 -15.56 -29.45
CA PRO A 6 9.04 -15.08 -30.23
C PRO A 6 7.86 -14.71 -29.32
N ARG A 7 7.12 -13.66 -29.69
CA ARG A 7 5.87 -13.30 -29.00
C ARG A 7 4.85 -14.44 -29.11
N SER A 8 4.04 -14.63 -28.07
CA SER A 8 2.93 -15.58 -28.11
C SER A 8 1.90 -15.15 -29.17
N ASN A 9 1.40 -16.11 -29.94
CA ASN A 9 0.31 -15.91 -30.90
C ASN A 9 -1.08 -16.10 -30.26
N LEU A 10 -1.12 -16.49 -28.98
CA LEU A 10 -2.39 -16.63 -28.28
C LEU A 10 -2.94 -15.24 -27.95
N PRO A 11 -4.27 -15.03 -28.08
CA PRO A 11 -4.90 -13.83 -27.54
C PRO A 11 -4.54 -13.72 -26.06
N ASP A 12 -3.91 -12.62 -25.67
CA ASP A 12 -3.83 -12.24 -24.28
C ASP A 12 -5.25 -11.83 -23.87
N PRO A 13 -5.91 -12.54 -22.94
CA PRO A 13 -7.25 -12.14 -22.49
C PRO A 13 -7.25 -10.76 -21.82
N GLY A 14 -6.07 -10.15 -21.65
CA GLY A 14 -5.89 -8.93 -20.90
C GLY A 14 -6.02 -9.22 -19.41
N PRO A 15 -5.80 -8.21 -18.56
CA PRO A 15 -6.24 -8.31 -17.17
C PRO A 15 -7.76 -8.54 -17.20
N GLY A 16 -8.21 -9.73 -16.79
CA GLY A 16 -9.64 -10.04 -16.70
C GLY A 16 -10.38 -9.06 -15.79
N ASP A 17 -11.71 -9.09 -15.83
CA ASP A 17 -12.71 -8.20 -15.18
C ASP A 17 -12.50 -7.88 -13.67
N ALA A 18 -11.44 -8.40 -13.03
CA ALA A 18 -10.95 -8.00 -11.71
C ALA A 18 -10.63 -6.49 -11.58
N LEU A 19 -10.59 -5.73 -12.69
CA LEU A 19 -10.43 -4.27 -12.69
C LEU A 19 -11.76 -3.49 -12.68
N ASP A 20 -12.93 -4.13 -12.70
CA ASP A 20 -14.26 -3.48 -12.70
C ASP A 20 -14.64 -2.83 -11.35
N THR A 21 -13.65 -2.43 -10.55
CA THR A 21 -13.92 -1.56 -9.41
C THR A 21 -13.96 -0.13 -9.91
N SER A 22 -15.14 0.49 -9.89
CA SER A 22 -15.28 1.93 -10.14
C SER A 22 -14.25 2.72 -9.33
N PRO A 23 -13.63 3.78 -9.89
CA PRO A 23 -12.70 4.65 -9.16
C PRO A 23 -13.23 5.11 -7.80
N ASP A 24 -14.54 5.32 -7.68
CA ASP A 24 -15.22 5.71 -6.44
C ASP A 24 -15.23 4.59 -5.41
N ALA A 25 -15.46 3.34 -5.84
CA ALA A 25 -15.44 2.18 -4.95
C ALA A 25 -14.01 1.91 -4.44
N ALA A 26 -12.99 2.13 -5.28
CA ALA A 26 -11.60 2.05 -4.87
C ALA A 26 -11.26 3.13 -3.83
N ALA A 27 -11.68 4.38 -4.06
CA ALA A 27 -11.48 5.49 -3.12
C ALA A 27 -12.18 5.25 -1.78
N ALA A 28 -13.42 4.73 -1.80
CA ALA A 28 -14.17 4.39 -0.60
C ALA A 28 -13.45 3.29 0.22
N ARG A 29 -12.94 2.25 -0.44
CA ARG A 29 -12.17 1.17 0.22
C ARG A 29 -10.87 1.69 0.82
N LEU A 30 -10.14 2.56 0.12
CA LEU A 30 -8.91 3.19 0.65
C LEU A 30 -9.20 4.07 1.86
N THR A 31 -10.29 4.86 1.80
CA THR A 31 -10.78 5.68 2.92
C THR A 31 -11.09 4.80 4.12
N GLN A 32 -11.80 3.68 3.91
CA GLN A 32 -12.11 2.74 4.99
C GLN A 32 -10.86 2.15 5.63
N VAL A 33 -9.85 1.78 4.83
CA VAL A 33 -8.57 1.28 5.35
C VAL A 33 -7.88 2.35 6.19
N ALA A 34 -7.77 3.57 5.70
CA ALA A 34 -7.12 4.67 6.42
C ALA A 34 -7.80 4.96 7.76
N GLU A 35 -9.12 5.09 7.74
CA GLU A 35 -9.93 5.36 8.94
C GLU A 35 -9.85 4.21 9.95
N SER A 36 -9.84 2.96 9.48
CA SER A 36 -9.65 1.81 10.35
C SER A 36 -8.28 1.78 11.02
N LEU A 37 -7.23 2.27 10.36
CA LEU A 37 -5.88 2.33 10.91
C LEU A 37 -5.67 3.52 11.84
N LEU A 38 -6.23 4.67 11.48
CA LEU A 38 -6.13 5.91 12.26
C LEU A 38 -6.99 5.86 13.53
N GLY A 39 -8.18 5.25 13.46
CA GLY A 39 -9.16 5.33 14.54
C GLY A 39 -9.42 6.79 14.93
N ASP A 40 -9.45 7.08 16.23
CA ASP A 40 -9.64 8.44 16.76
C ASP A 40 -8.36 9.30 16.68
N ALA A 41 -7.20 8.71 16.36
CA ALA A 41 -5.93 9.43 16.30
C ALA A 41 -5.81 10.21 14.99
N SER A 42 -5.28 11.44 15.05
CA SER A 42 -5.00 12.24 13.84
C SER A 42 -3.82 11.69 13.02
N ARG A 43 -2.98 10.85 13.64
CA ARG A 43 -1.77 10.27 13.06
C ARG A 43 -1.40 8.98 13.77
N VAL A 44 -0.88 8.01 13.02
CA VAL A 44 -0.38 6.73 13.53
C VAL A 44 0.99 6.40 12.93
N ALA A 45 1.86 5.75 13.70
CA ALA A 45 3.18 5.34 13.23
C ALA A 45 3.07 4.09 12.34
N LEU A 46 3.88 4.02 11.27
CA LEU A 46 3.91 2.86 10.37
C LEU A 46 4.28 1.57 11.11
N ALA A 47 5.18 1.66 12.08
CA ALA A 47 5.59 0.52 12.90
C ALA A 47 4.47 -0.08 13.74
N ASP A 48 3.43 0.68 14.07
CA ASP A 48 2.29 0.21 14.87
C ASP A 48 1.19 -0.41 14.00
N VAL A 49 1.07 0.02 12.73
CA VAL A 49 0.06 -0.48 11.79
C VAL A 49 0.54 -1.65 10.94
N LEU A 50 1.85 -1.74 10.67
CA LEU A 50 2.44 -2.87 9.97
C LEU A 50 2.62 -4.02 10.95
N GLY A 51 1.63 -4.92 10.98
CA GLY A 51 1.66 -6.13 11.80
C GLY A 51 2.81 -7.08 11.45
N SER A 52 2.97 -8.13 12.25
CA SER A 52 4.07 -9.10 12.11
C SER A 52 3.92 -10.12 10.98
N ASP A 53 2.78 -10.12 10.28
CA ASP A 53 2.52 -10.98 9.13
C ASP A 53 2.83 -10.23 7.83
N TRP A 54 3.91 -10.62 7.12
CA TRP A 54 4.33 -9.89 5.93
C TRP A 54 3.31 -9.85 4.81
N PRO A 55 2.61 -10.94 4.43
CA PRO A 55 1.54 -10.88 3.44
C PRO A 55 0.50 -9.81 3.74
N SER A 56 0.10 -9.65 5.00
CA SER A 56 -0.86 -8.63 5.43
C SER A 56 -0.22 -7.23 5.48
N ALA A 57 0.96 -7.09 6.09
CA ALA A 57 1.70 -5.83 6.17
C ALA A 57 2.00 -5.25 4.79
N ARG A 58 2.37 -6.10 3.81
CA ARG A 58 2.61 -5.71 2.42
C ARG A 58 1.35 -5.18 1.75
N ARG A 59 0.17 -5.76 2.01
CA ARG A 59 -1.11 -5.26 1.48
C ARG A 59 -1.44 -3.90 2.07
N VAL A 60 -1.31 -3.74 3.39
CA VAL A 60 -1.50 -2.45 4.06
C VAL A 60 -0.56 -1.41 3.46
N LEU A 61 0.73 -1.72 3.32
CA LEU A 61 1.71 -0.81 2.72
C LEU A 61 1.34 -0.39 1.30
N ALA A 62 0.84 -1.33 0.49
CA ALA A 62 0.39 -1.06 -0.87
C ALA A 62 -0.85 -0.13 -0.88
N ASP A 63 -1.81 -0.36 0.02
CA ASP A 63 -2.98 0.51 0.16
C ASP A 63 -2.57 1.93 0.60
N LEU A 64 -1.68 2.06 1.59
CA LEU A 64 -1.19 3.35 2.09
C LEU A 64 -0.42 4.13 1.02
N THR A 65 0.43 3.45 0.27
CA THR A 65 1.17 4.07 -0.85
C THR A 65 0.21 4.50 -1.95
N THR A 66 -0.81 3.69 -2.26
CA THR A 66 -1.83 4.04 -3.24
C THR A 66 -2.63 5.26 -2.79
N LEU A 67 -2.98 5.32 -1.50
CA LEU A 67 -3.71 6.43 -0.92
C LEU A 67 -2.91 7.75 -0.96
N ASP A 68 -1.59 7.71 -0.71
CA ASP A 68 -0.72 8.90 -0.81
C ASP A 68 -0.60 9.45 -2.24
N LEU A 69 -0.81 8.59 -3.25
CA LEU A 69 -0.83 8.97 -4.67
C LEU A 69 -2.17 9.58 -5.12
N ARG A 70 -3.16 9.70 -4.23
CA ARG A 70 -4.51 10.19 -4.52
C ARG A 70 -4.75 11.52 -3.78
N PRO A 71 -4.34 12.67 -4.36
CA PRO A 71 -4.40 13.97 -3.67
C PRO A 71 -5.82 14.46 -3.36
N GLU A 72 -6.84 13.85 -3.96
CA GLU A 72 -8.24 14.10 -3.61
C GLU A 72 -8.67 13.50 -2.26
N LEU A 73 -7.88 12.58 -1.69
CA LEU A 73 -8.14 12.00 -0.37
C LEU A 73 -7.42 12.80 0.74
N PRO A 74 -8.04 12.99 1.92
CA PRO A 74 -7.51 13.83 3.00
C PRO A 74 -6.48 13.08 3.86
N TYR A 75 -5.59 12.32 3.25
CA TYR A 75 -4.61 11.50 3.95
C TYR A 75 -3.22 11.70 3.36
N ARG A 76 -2.21 11.54 4.22
CA ARG A 76 -0.82 11.66 3.83
C ARG A 76 0.02 10.56 4.45
N LEU A 77 0.91 10.00 3.64
CA LEU A 77 1.95 9.09 4.08
C LEU A 77 3.29 9.82 4.13
N THR A 78 3.84 9.97 5.33
CA THR A 78 5.18 10.55 5.50
C THR A 78 6.17 9.44 5.77
N TRP A 79 7.18 9.31 4.92
CA TRP A 79 8.31 8.42 5.15
C TRP A 79 9.36 9.09 6.04
N ALA A 80 10.06 8.30 6.83
CA ALA A 80 11.28 8.74 7.50
C ALA A 80 12.51 8.39 6.65
N ASP A 81 13.58 9.16 6.82
CA ASP A 81 14.82 9.00 6.05
C ASP A 81 15.54 7.65 6.29
N GLY A 82 15.19 6.95 7.37
CA GLY A 82 15.84 5.71 7.79
C GLY A 82 14.88 4.57 8.10
N LEU A 83 15.43 3.36 8.03
CA LEU A 83 14.78 2.12 8.45
C LEU A 83 15.61 1.47 9.56
N THR A 84 14.95 0.83 10.51
CA THR A 84 15.61 -0.06 11.46
C THR A 84 15.52 -1.49 10.95
N ILE A 85 16.66 -2.18 10.84
CA ILE A 85 16.70 -3.60 10.45
C ILE A 85 16.57 -4.48 11.69
N ALA A 86 15.65 -5.44 11.64
CA ALA A 86 15.39 -6.41 12.69
C ALA A 86 15.24 -7.81 12.05
N PRO A 87 16.34 -8.55 11.82
CA PRO A 87 16.32 -9.81 11.06
C PRO A 87 15.42 -10.90 11.67
N GLU A 88 15.18 -10.83 12.98
CA GLU A 88 14.34 -11.76 13.73
C GLU A 88 12.84 -11.44 13.66
N ARG A 89 12.46 -10.39 12.90
CA ARG A 89 11.08 -9.94 12.72
C ARG A 89 10.66 -10.02 11.27
N GLU A 90 9.36 -10.06 11.06
CA GLU A 90 8.75 -9.95 9.74
C GLU A 90 7.75 -8.78 9.75
N PRO A 91 7.88 -7.77 8.85
CA PRO A 91 9.02 -7.55 7.95
C PRO A 91 10.33 -7.32 8.73
N ALA A 92 11.46 -7.69 8.13
CA ALA A 92 12.80 -7.56 8.71
C ALA A 92 13.30 -6.10 8.83
N TRP A 93 12.42 -5.14 8.56
CA TRP A 93 12.67 -3.71 8.62
C TRP A 93 11.47 -3.00 9.24
N LEU A 94 11.74 -1.87 9.88
CA LEU A 94 10.73 -1.01 10.48
C LEU A 94 10.89 0.40 9.91
N SER A 95 9.79 0.95 9.40
CA SER A 95 9.74 2.36 9.00
C SER A 95 9.33 3.22 10.19
N HIS A 96 10.01 4.35 10.34
CA HIS A 96 9.66 5.40 11.32
C HIS A 96 8.72 6.46 10.71
N GLY A 97 8.10 6.12 9.58
CA GLY A 97 7.10 6.97 8.92
C GLY A 97 5.75 6.97 9.64
N TYR A 98 4.81 7.75 9.11
CA TYR A 98 3.48 7.93 9.68
C TYR A 98 2.40 8.05 8.60
N LEU A 99 1.21 7.56 8.92
CA LEU A 99 -0.03 7.92 8.24
C LEU A 99 -0.72 9.03 9.05
N GLU A 100 -1.19 10.08 8.39
CA GLU A 100 -1.94 11.17 9.05
C GLU A 100 -3.14 11.63 8.23
N ARG A 101 -4.14 12.20 8.90
CA ARG A 101 -5.19 12.99 8.23
C ARG A 101 -4.59 14.34 7.83
N ALA A 102 -4.46 14.57 6.53
CA ALA A 102 -4.05 15.85 5.99
C ALA A 102 -5.26 16.80 6.08
N ARG A 103 -5.10 17.92 6.79
CA ARG A 103 -6.12 18.97 6.88
C ARG A 103 -6.27 19.74 5.58
#